data_AF-A0A9D4PJE5-F1
#
_entry.id   AF-A0A9D4PJE5-F1
#
_cell.length_a   1.000
_cell.length_b   1.000
_cell.length_c   1.000
_cell.angle_alpha   90.00
_cell.angle_beta   90.00
_cell.angle_gamma   90.00
#
_symmetry.space_group_name_H-M   'P 1'
#
loop_
_entity.id
_entity.type
_entity.pdbx_description
1 polymer ?
#
loop_
_entity_poly.entity_id
_entity_poly.type
_entity_poly.pdbx_seq_one_letter_code
_entity_poly.pdbx_strand_id
1 'polypeptide(L)'
;MTYVLIQWVSERKWDVYPISCIEDASVGYRLYTDKKCIGELRGTVVNVRWDKHKEPEPATLLDVGKQQRLELKRADLVRNSGADITPTATDLSNPEQVDIGSGVMVEEAQVENLKRSCPGNPGKLARGLLRIVFSAKEMKGKSLFGRKCNAKKEQEAKEGLDPVRVKAVIGYTVSSLNADPVRVKTSLSTMLAREVAPKQSQEPLEVEHLP
;
A
#
# COMPACT_ATOMS: atom_id res chain seq x y z
N MET A 1 -11.11 2.17 25.93
CA MET A 1 -11.61 0.77 25.86
C MET A 1 -10.68 -0.04 24.97
N THR A 2 -10.36 -1.27 25.36
CA THR A 2 -9.39 -2.13 24.66
C THR A 2 -10.12 -3.27 23.94
N TYR A 3 -9.66 -3.60 22.73
CA TYR A 3 -10.27 -4.55 21.82
C TYR A 3 -9.29 -5.66 21.49
N VAL A 4 -9.80 -6.80 21.06
CA VAL A 4 -9.06 -7.95 20.57
C VAL A 4 -9.46 -8.25 19.14
N LEU A 5 -8.47 -8.68 18.36
CA LEU A 5 -8.65 -9.21 17.02
C LEU A 5 -8.60 -10.73 17.15
N ILE A 6 -9.65 -11.37 16.67
CA ILE A 6 -9.81 -12.82 16.75
C ILE A 6 -10.02 -13.41 15.36
N GLN A 7 -9.78 -14.70 15.24
CA GLN A 7 -10.20 -15.52 14.12
C GLN A 7 -11.09 -16.64 14.65
N TRP A 8 -12.31 -16.76 14.15
CA TRP A 8 -13.20 -17.86 14.55
C TRP A 8 -12.56 -19.21 14.19
N VAL A 9 -12.76 -20.23 15.03
CA VAL A 9 -12.25 -21.58 14.73
C VAL A 9 -13.18 -22.31 13.76
N SER A 10 -14.48 -22.07 13.87
CA SER A 10 -15.54 -22.61 13.02
C SER A 10 -15.49 -22.05 11.59
N GLU A 11 -15.06 -20.79 11.44
CA GLU A 11 -15.08 -20.07 10.17
C GLU A 11 -13.74 -19.38 9.92
N ARG A 12 -13.31 -19.31 8.65
CA ARG A 12 -12.11 -18.54 8.26
C ARG A 12 -12.44 -17.04 8.20
N LYS A 13 -12.90 -16.49 9.32
CA LYS A 13 -13.39 -15.13 9.48
C LYS A 13 -12.69 -14.45 10.65
N TRP A 14 -12.35 -13.19 10.44
CA TRP A 14 -11.71 -12.33 11.44
C TRP A 14 -12.69 -11.27 11.88
N ASP A 15 -12.76 -11.03 13.19
CA ASP A 15 -13.61 -10.00 13.78
C ASP A 15 -12.87 -9.31 14.94
N VAL A 16 -13.35 -8.11 15.29
CA VAL A 16 -12.80 -7.29 16.37
C VAL A 16 -13.86 -7.12 17.45
N TYR A 17 -13.53 -7.51 18.68
CA TYR A 17 -14.44 -7.40 19.82
C TYR A 17 -13.79 -6.71 21.01
N PRO A 18 -14.58 -6.08 21.90
CA PRO A 18 -14.08 -5.64 23.20
C PRO A 18 -13.54 -6.82 24.02
N ILE A 19 -12.52 -6.56 24.86
CA ILE A 19 -11.99 -7.60 25.79
C ILE A 19 -13.10 -8.19 26.67
N SER A 20 -14.13 -7.41 27.02
CA SER A 20 -15.25 -7.86 27.84
C SER A 20 -16.09 -8.98 27.21
N CYS A 21 -15.89 -9.27 25.92
CA CYS A 21 -16.52 -10.39 25.23
C CYS A 21 -15.76 -11.71 25.42
N ILE A 22 -14.55 -11.70 25.99
CA ILE A 22 -13.82 -12.92 26.34
C ILE A 22 -14.41 -13.50 27.62
N GLU A 23 -14.80 -14.77 27.57
CA GLU A 23 -15.43 -15.44 28.71
C GLU A 23 -14.42 -15.76 29.82
N ASP A 24 -13.19 -16.11 29.45
CA ASP A 24 -12.12 -16.33 30.42
C ASP A 24 -11.66 -14.99 31.03
N ALA A 25 -12.13 -14.75 32.26
CA ALA A 25 -11.81 -13.56 33.03
C ALA A 25 -10.31 -13.39 33.31
N SER A 26 -9.56 -14.50 33.42
CA SER A 26 -8.11 -14.47 33.66
C SER A 26 -7.38 -13.96 32.42
N VAL A 27 -7.76 -14.46 31.24
CA VAL A 27 -7.20 -14.00 29.96
C VAL A 27 -7.60 -12.56 29.69
N GLY A 28 -8.87 -12.20 29.90
CA GLY A 28 -9.36 -10.83 29.74
C GLY A 28 -8.64 -9.84 30.65
N TYR A 29 -8.43 -10.19 31.92
CA TYR A 29 -7.71 -9.35 32.88
C TYR A 29 -6.24 -9.17 32.50
N ARG A 30 -5.55 -10.24 32.08
CA ARG A 30 -4.15 -10.16 31.60
C ARG A 30 -4.02 -9.25 30.38
N LEU A 31 -4.90 -9.40 29.39
CA LEU A 31 -4.91 -8.56 28.18
C LEU A 31 -5.25 -7.08 28.48
N TYR A 32 -6.04 -6.84 29.53
CA TYR A 32 -6.38 -5.48 29.97
C TYR A 32 -5.22 -4.80 30.70
N THR A 33 -4.54 -5.51 31.59
CA THR A 33 -3.50 -4.97 32.47
C THR A 33 -2.13 -4.89 31.79
N ASP A 34 -1.74 -5.91 31.03
CA ASP A 34 -0.47 -5.96 30.32
C ASP A 34 -0.67 -6.17 28.82
N LYS A 35 -0.54 -5.10 28.05
CA LYS A 35 -0.66 -5.17 26.58
C LYS A 35 0.44 -5.98 25.91
N LYS A 36 1.57 -6.25 26.60
CA LYS A 36 2.68 -7.06 26.05
C LYS A 36 2.40 -8.55 26.15
N CYS A 37 1.47 -8.98 27.01
CA CYS A 37 1.14 -10.40 27.18
C CYS A 37 0.53 -11.04 25.92
N ILE A 38 0.07 -10.22 24.96
CA ILE A 38 -0.39 -10.73 23.66
C ILE A 38 0.70 -11.52 22.93
N GLY A 39 1.99 -11.27 23.19
CA GLY A 39 3.06 -12.09 22.60
C GLY A 39 2.98 -13.57 23.01
N GLU A 40 2.59 -13.83 24.25
CA GLU A 40 2.41 -15.20 24.80
C GLU A 40 1.04 -15.78 24.46
N LEU A 41 0.01 -14.93 24.45
CA LEU A 41 -1.38 -15.34 24.23
C LEU A 41 -1.77 -15.38 22.74
N ARG A 42 -0.90 -14.96 21.83
CA ARG A 42 -1.20 -15.01 20.40
C ARG A 42 -1.23 -16.46 19.93
N GLY A 43 -2.30 -16.81 19.20
CA GLY A 43 -2.54 -18.16 18.73
C GLY A 43 -3.27 -19.05 19.74
N THR A 44 -3.56 -18.57 20.96
CA THR A 44 -4.38 -19.32 21.90
C THR A 44 -5.86 -19.23 21.51
N VAL A 45 -6.59 -20.32 21.73
CA VAL A 45 -8.04 -20.37 21.53
C VAL A 45 -8.74 -19.92 22.81
N VAL A 46 -9.65 -18.97 22.68
CA VAL A 46 -10.48 -18.43 23.76
C VAL A 46 -11.94 -18.46 23.35
N ASN A 47 -12.82 -18.61 24.32
CA ASN A 47 -14.26 -18.51 24.09
C ASN A 47 -14.67 -17.05 24.07
N VAL A 48 -15.28 -16.62 22.96
CA VAL A 48 -15.76 -15.26 22.76
C VAL A 48 -17.28 -15.27 22.68
N ARG A 49 -17.90 -14.44 23.50
CA ARG A 49 -19.35 -14.20 23.52
C ARG A 49 -19.65 -12.88 22.82
N TRP A 50 -20.13 -12.95 21.58
CA TRP A 50 -20.50 -11.77 20.78
C TRP A 50 -21.95 -11.33 21.01
N ASP A 51 -22.80 -12.23 21.52
CA ASP A 51 -24.20 -11.97 21.86
C ASP A 51 -24.50 -12.54 23.25
N LYS A 52 -25.27 -11.81 24.08
CA LYS A 52 -25.64 -12.24 25.43
C LYS A 52 -26.56 -13.47 25.44
N HIS A 53 -27.28 -13.70 24.36
CA HIS A 53 -28.26 -14.78 24.23
C HIS A 53 -27.72 -16.01 23.47
N LYS A 54 -26.49 -15.93 22.97
CA LYS A 54 -25.84 -17.04 22.26
C LYS A 54 -24.73 -17.65 23.10
N GLU A 55 -24.44 -18.91 22.82
CA GLU A 55 -23.31 -19.59 23.42
C GLU A 55 -21.99 -18.96 22.93
N PRO A 56 -20.99 -18.83 23.81
CA PRO A 56 -19.64 -18.44 23.42
C PRO A 56 -19.07 -19.41 22.39
N GLU A 57 -18.38 -18.89 21.38
CA GLU A 57 -17.71 -19.71 20.37
C GLU A 57 -16.20 -19.60 20.50
N PRO A 58 -15.47 -20.69 20.20
CA PRO A 58 -14.03 -20.70 20.25
C PRO A 58 -13.44 -19.85 19.10
N ALA A 59 -12.52 -18.96 19.46
CA ALA A 59 -11.80 -18.11 18.53
C ALA A 59 -10.32 -18.00 18.92
N THR A 60 -9.45 -17.93 17.91
CA THR A 60 -8.01 -17.77 18.10
C THR A 60 -7.67 -16.28 18.28
N LEU A 61 -6.92 -15.95 19.33
CA LEU A 61 -6.43 -14.59 19.59
C LEU A 61 -5.28 -14.22 18.65
N LEU A 62 -5.38 -13.07 17.99
CA LEU A 62 -4.36 -12.60 17.04
C LEU A 62 -3.64 -11.33 17.50
N ASP A 63 -4.36 -10.36 18.05
CA ASP A 63 -3.79 -9.09 18.50
C ASP A 63 -4.73 -8.37 19.49
N VAL A 64 -4.22 -7.37 20.22
CA VAL A 64 -4.96 -6.55 21.19
C VAL A 64 -4.62 -5.07 21.04
N GLY A 65 -5.59 -4.17 21.23
CA GLY A 65 -5.30 -2.73 21.20
C GLY A 65 -6.51 -1.84 20.95
N LYS A 66 -6.27 -0.71 20.26
CA LYS A 66 -7.32 0.23 19.86
C LYS A 66 -8.11 -0.35 18.68
N GLN A 67 -9.44 -0.21 18.71
CA GLN A 67 -10.35 -0.72 17.69
C GLN A 67 -9.92 -0.35 16.26
N GLN A 68 -9.69 0.94 15.98
CA GLN A 68 -9.28 1.40 14.64
C GLN A 68 -8.05 0.65 14.11
N ARG A 69 -7.02 0.46 14.94
CA ARG A 69 -5.80 -0.28 14.55
C ARG A 69 -6.11 -1.74 14.20
N LEU A 70 -7.01 -2.36 14.95
CA LEU A 70 -7.39 -3.75 14.74
C LEU A 70 -8.30 -3.94 13.54
N GLU A 71 -9.20 -2.99 13.25
CA GLU A 71 -10.02 -3.00 12.03
C GLU A 71 -9.14 -2.84 10.77
N LEU A 72 -8.11 -2.00 10.80
CA LEU A 72 -7.13 -1.95 9.72
C LEU A 72 -6.42 -3.30 9.54
N LYS A 73 -5.97 -3.93 10.64
CA LYS A 73 -5.35 -5.25 10.59
C LYS A 73 -6.30 -6.34 10.09
N ARG A 74 -7.57 -6.29 10.49
CA ARG A 74 -8.62 -7.21 10.01
C ARG A 74 -8.80 -7.09 8.51
N ALA A 75 -8.90 -5.87 7.98
CA ALA A 75 -9.00 -5.63 6.55
C ALA A 75 -7.77 -6.16 5.79
N ASP A 76 -6.57 -5.95 6.33
CA ASP A 76 -5.33 -6.50 5.75
C ASP A 76 -5.32 -8.03 5.76
N LEU A 77 -5.78 -8.66 6.86
CA LEU A 77 -5.87 -10.12 6.97
C LEU A 77 -6.90 -10.69 6.01
N VAL A 78 -8.08 -10.09 5.86
CA VAL A 78 -9.08 -10.55 4.88
C VAL A 78 -8.50 -10.49 3.46
N ARG A 79 -7.82 -9.41 3.09
CA ARG A 79 -7.15 -9.29 1.78
C ARG A 79 -6.04 -10.33 1.58
N ASN A 80 -5.23 -10.57 2.61
CA ASN A 80 -4.08 -11.48 2.51
C ASN A 80 -4.44 -12.96 2.69
N SER A 81 -5.59 -13.25 3.29
CA SER A 81 -6.07 -14.62 3.49
C SER A 81 -6.97 -15.11 2.35
N GLY A 82 -7.46 -14.19 1.52
CA GLY A 82 -8.28 -14.45 0.33
C GLY A 82 -7.50 -14.95 -0.89
N ALA A 83 -6.67 -15.98 -0.73
CA ALA A 83 -6.25 -16.82 -1.86
C ALA A 83 -7.31 -17.87 -2.24
N ASP A 84 -8.51 -17.82 -1.65
CA ASP A 84 -9.62 -18.68 -2.05
C ASP A 84 -10.98 -18.08 -1.61
N ILE A 85 -11.49 -17.13 -2.38
CA ILE A 85 -12.93 -16.97 -2.59
C ILE A 85 -13.15 -16.71 -4.07
N THR A 86 -13.71 -17.72 -4.73
CA THR A 86 -14.36 -17.60 -6.03
C THR A 86 -15.28 -16.37 -6.06
N PRO A 87 -15.16 -15.51 -7.08
CA PRO A 87 -16.11 -14.44 -7.28
C PRO A 87 -17.47 -15.07 -7.56
N THR A 88 -18.45 -14.81 -6.70
CA THR A 88 -19.85 -15.02 -7.06
C THR A 88 -20.08 -14.23 -8.34
N ALA A 89 -20.46 -14.97 -9.39
CA ALA A 89 -20.64 -14.45 -10.73
C ALA A 89 -21.66 -13.32 -10.76
N THR A 90 -21.16 -12.09 -10.71
CA THR A 90 -21.75 -10.98 -11.44
C THR A 90 -20.64 -10.09 -11.96
N ASP A 91 -20.51 -10.14 -13.28
CA ASP A 91 -19.80 -9.21 -14.15
C ASP A 91 -18.29 -9.39 -14.35
N LEU A 92 -17.96 -10.04 -15.48
CA LEU A 92 -16.72 -9.89 -16.20
C LEU A 92 -16.64 -8.48 -16.81
N SER A 93 -16.47 -7.42 -16.02
CA SER A 93 -16.29 -6.07 -16.57
C SER A 93 -15.53 -5.14 -15.63
N ASN A 94 -14.29 -4.82 -16.01
CA ASN A 94 -13.46 -3.73 -15.52
C ASN A 94 -12.91 -3.82 -14.08
N PRO A 95 -11.57 -3.80 -13.87
CA PRO A 95 -11.05 -3.12 -12.68
C PRO A 95 -11.66 -1.72 -12.66
N GLU A 96 -12.28 -1.28 -11.55
CA GLU A 96 -12.78 0.11 -11.42
C GLU A 96 -11.64 1.04 -11.81
N GLN A 97 -11.78 1.60 -13.02
CA GLN A 97 -10.76 2.42 -13.64
C GLN A 97 -11.19 3.86 -13.44
N VAL A 98 -10.37 4.60 -12.71
CA VAL A 98 -10.53 6.03 -12.54
C VAL A 98 -9.85 6.72 -13.72
N ASP A 99 -10.60 7.55 -14.42
CA ASP A 99 -10.02 8.49 -15.38
C ASP A 99 -9.25 9.55 -14.61
N ILE A 100 -7.92 9.54 -14.72
CA ILE A 100 -7.05 10.58 -14.17
C ILE A 100 -6.94 11.81 -15.08
N GLY A 101 -7.68 11.82 -16.19
CA GLY A 101 -7.80 12.91 -17.14
C GLY A 101 -7.25 12.54 -18.52
N SER A 102 -7.80 13.19 -19.55
CA SER A 102 -7.42 12.97 -20.96
C SER A 102 -7.61 11.53 -21.45
N GLY A 103 -8.56 10.78 -20.86
CA GLY A 103 -8.86 9.40 -21.25
C GLY A 103 -7.85 8.38 -20.72
N VAL A 104 -7.07 8.74 -19.69
CA VAL A 104 -6.08 7.86 -19.08
C VAL A 104 -6.71 7.16 -17.90
N MET A 105 -7.01 5.89 -18.11
CA MET A 105 -7.66 5.04 -17.12
C MET A 105 -6.62 4.34 -16.24
N VAL A 106 -6.76 4.44 -14.92
CA VAL A 106 -5.92 3.73 -13.94
C VAL A 106 -6.78 3.02 -12.90
N GLU A 107 -6.30 1.90 -12.39
CA GLU A 107 -7.01 1.12 -11.38
C GLU A 107 -7.18 1.91 -10.08
N GLU A 108 -8.44 2.07 -9.63
CA GLU A 108 -8.82 2.86 -8.46
C GLU A 108 -8.11 2.38 -7.20
N ALA A 109 -8.02 1.06 -7.02
CA ALA A 109 -7.35 0.44 -5.88
C ALA A 109 -5.89 0.90 -5.75
N GLN A 110 -5.20 1.08 -6.88
CA GLN A 110 -3.80 1.53 -6.87
C GLN A 110 -3.71 3.02 -6.52
N VAL A 111 -4.65 3.84 -7.01
CA VAL A 111 -4.73 5.27 -6.70
C VAL A 111 -5.05 5.49 -5.22
N GLU A 112 -6.02 4.77 -4.67
CA GLU A 112 -6.34 4.82 -3.26
C GLU A 112 -5.18 4.36 -2.38
N ASN A 113 -4.52 3.26 -2.74
CA ASN A 113 -3.37 2.76 -1.98
C ASN A 113 -2.22 3.77 -1.98
N LEU A 114 -1.99 4.48 -3.11
CA LEU A 114 -1.03 5.58 -3.17
C LEU A 114 -1.42 6.77 -2.31
N LYS A 115 -2.70 7.15 -2.31
CA LYS A 115 -3.21 8.23 -1.44
C LYS A 115 -3.01 7.90 0.03
N ARG A 116 -3.27 6.65 0.45
CA ARG A 116 -3.03 6.17 1.82
C ARG A 116 -1.54 6.13 2.17
N SER A 117 -0.70 5.68 1.24
CA SER A 117 0.74 5.54 1.44
C SER A 117 1.49 6.87 1.46
N CYS A 118 0.94 7.91 0.81
CA CYS A 118 1.60 9.21 0.62
C CYS A 118 0.70 10.40 0.99
N PRO A 119 0.23 10.51 2.24
CA PRO A 119 -0.66 11.60 2.65
C PRO A 119 0.05 12.95 2.49
N GLY A 120 -0.58 13.87 1.75
CA GLY A 120 -0.14 15.26 1.62
C GLY A 120 1.16 15.49 0.84
N ASN A 121 1.74 14.47 0.18
CA ASN A 121 2.96 14.65 -0.62
C ASN A 121 2.68 14.49 -2.13
N PRO A 122 2.48 15.60 -2.87
CA PRO A 122 2.17 15.55 -4.29
C PRO A 122 3.32 14.98 -5.13
N GLY A 123 4.57 15.16 -4.69
CA GLY A 123 5.73 14.62 -5.37
C GLY A 123 5.77 13.08 -5.32
N LYS A 124 5.39 12.47 -4.19
CA LYS A 124 5.33 11.01 -4.05
C LYS A 124 4.12 10.41 -4.77
N LEU A 125 2.96 11.08 -4.68
CA LEU A 125 1.75 10.66 -5.40
C LEU A 125 1.98 10.66 -6.91
N ALA A 126 2.53 11.74 -7.48
CA ALA A 126 2.82 11.83 -8.90
C ALA A 126 3.84 10.77 -9.36
N ARG A 127 4.87 10.48 -8.57
CA ARG A 127 5.85 9.42 -8.87
C ARG A 127 5.23 8.02 -8.86
N GLY A 128 4.35 7.76 -7.90
CA GLY A 128 3.59 6.51 -7.83
C GLY A 128 2.66 6.36 -9.02
N LEU A 129 1.88 7.40 -9.35
CA LEU A 129 1.00 7.42 -10.51
C LEU A 129 1.78 7.24 -11.82
N LEU A 130 2.95 7.86 -11.96
CA LEU A 130 3.77 7.68 -13.16
C LEU A 130 4.22 6.23 -13.32
N ARG A 131 4.50 5.50 -12.23
CA ARG A 131 4.87 4.08 -12.26
C ARG A 131 3.70 3.13 -12.53
N ILE A 132 2.47 3.58 -12.28
CA ILE A 132 1.25 2.85 -12.63
C ILE A 132 0.94 3.05 -14.11
N VAL A 133 1.00 4.31 -14.57
CA VAL A 133 0.69 4.65 -15.96
C VAL A 133 1.77 4.12 -16.90
N PHE A 134 3.05 4.32 -16.59
CA PHE A 134 4.15 3.88 -17.45
C PHE A 134 4.85 2.66 -16.87
N SER A 135 5.09 1.67 -17.72
CA SER A 135 5.91 0.53 -17.34
C SER A 135 7.37 0.94 -17.11
N ALA A 136 8.10 0.19 -16.27
CA ALA A 136 9.51 0.45 -16.01
C ALA A 136 10.38 0.42 -17.29
N LYS A 137 9.98 -0.38 -18.30
CA LYS A 137 10.64 -0.44 -19.61
C LYS A 137 10.42 0.85 -20.41
N GLU A 138 9.22 1.42 -20.39
CA GLU A 138 8.91 2.66 -21.10
C GLU A 138 9.57 3.89 -20.48
N MET A 139 9.77 3.90 -19.16
CA MET A 139 10.42 5.02 -18.48
C MET A 139 11.95 5.01 -18.61
N LYS A 140 12.56 3.83 -18.84
CA LYS A 140 14.01 3.70 -18.88
C LYS A 140 14.56 4.42 -20.11
N GLY A 141 15.45 5.38 -19.88
CA GLY A 141 16.12 6.14 -20.93
C GLY A 141 15.30 7.30 -21.50
N LYS A 142 14.03 7.48 -21.09
CA LYS A 142 13.16 8.58 -21.56
C LYS A 142 13.24 9.82 -20.69
N SER A 143 12.88 10.96 -21.26
CA SER A 143 12.75 12.26 -20.60
C SER A 143 11.29 12.63 -20.40
N LEU A 144 10.99 13.48 -19.42
CA LEU A 144 9.62 13.90 -19.11
C LEU A 144 8.94 14.62 -20.29
N PHE A 145 9.71 15.36 -21.11
CA PHE A 145 9.20 16.15 -22.24
C PHE A 145 10.03 16.00 -23.52
N GLY A 146 11.04 15.13 -23.53
CA GLY A 146 11.92 14.94 -24.69
C GLY A 146 12.80 16.14 -25.06
N ARG A 147 12.87 17.17 -24.22
CA ARG A 147 13.67 18.38 -24.48
C ARG A 147 15.14 18.15 -24.15
N LYS A 148 16.04 18.66 -25.01
CA LYS A 148 17.47 18.77 -24.68
C LYS A 148 17.65 19.62 -23.43
N CYS A 149 18.50 19.15 -22.53
CA CYS A 149 18.91 19.95 -21.39
C CYS A 149 19.88 21.04 -21.87
N ASN A 150 19.59 22.30 -21.60
CA ASN A 150 20.46 23.42 -21.99
C ASN A 150 21.88 23.31 -21.38
N ALA A 151 22.03 22.59 -20.26
CA ALA A 151 23.31 22.36 -19.59
C ALA A 151 24.12 21.20 -20.20
N LYS A 152 23.52 20.35 -21.05
CA LYS A 152 24.20 19.24 -21.74
C LYS A 152 23.86 19.27 -23.22
N LYS A 153 24.33 20.32 -23.91
CA LYS A 153 24.05 20.56 -25.34
C LYS A 153 24.56 19.44 -26.25
N GLU A 154 25.62 18.75 -25.83
CA GLU A 154 26.28 17.66 -26.58
C GLU A 154 25.58 16.30 -26.44
N GLN A 155 24.67 16.13 -25.48
CA GLN A 155 23.92 14.88 -25.34
C GLN A 155 22.71 14.87 -26.28
N GLU A 156 22.50 13.75 -26.97
CA GLU A 156 21.30 13.54 -27.78
C GLU A 156 20.04 13.62 -26.91
N ALA A 157 18.97 14.17 -27.50
CA ALA A 157 17.70 14.35 -26.80
C ALA A 157 17.10 12.96 -26.54
N LYS A 158 16.90 12.63 -25.26
CA LYS A 158 16.13 11.45 -24.89
C LYS A 158 14.70 11.60 -25.40
N GLU A 159 14.11 10.53 -25.89
CA GLU A 159 12.69 10.54 -26.29
C GLU A 159 11.80 10.97 -25.12
N GLY A 160 10.79 11.77 -25.42
CA GLY A 160 9.79 12.18 -24.45
C GLY A 160 8.86 11.01 -24.09
N LEU A 161 8.44 10.95 -22.82
CA LEU A 161 7.24 10.21 -22.45
C LEU A 161 6.02 10.83 -23.13
N ASP A 162 4.97 10.04 -23.28
CA ASP A 162 3.73 10.49 -23.90
C ASP A 162 3.20 11.75 -23.16
N PRO A 163 3.19 12.92 -23.84
CA PRO A 163 2.85 14.18 -23.21
C PRO A 163 1.40 14.24 -22.74
N VAL A 164 0.49 13.46 -23.34
CA VAL A 164 -0.92 13.40 -22.94
C VAL A 164 -1.03 12.70 -21.59
N ARG A 165 -0.40 11.53 -21.47
CA ARG A 165 -0.38 10.72 -20.24
C ARG A 165 0.36 11.41 -19.09
N VAL A 166 1.46 12.10 -19.39
CA VAL A 166 2.17 12.92 -18.39
C VAL A 166 1.31 14.10 -17.91
N LYS A 167 0.60 14.80 -18.81
CA LYS A 167 -0.32 15.88 -18.43
C LYS A 167 -1.46 15.38 -17.55
N ALA A 168 -2.02 14.21 -17.85
CA ALA A 168 -3.05 13.57 -17.02
C ALA A 168 -2.55 13.33 -15.58
N VAL A 169 -1.38 12.71 -15.42
CA VAL A 169 -0.78 12.45 -14.09
C VAL A 169 -0.53 13.75 -13.31
N ILE A 170 -0.01 14.78 -13.97
CA ILE A 170 0.24 16.09 -13.35
C ILE A 170 -1.08 16.74 -12.95
N GLY A 171 -2.07 16.77 -13.86
CA GLY A 171 -3.38 17.37 -13.64
C GLY A 171 -4.10 16.72 -12.47
N TYR A 172 -4.18 15.39 -12.45
CA TYR A 172 -4.80 14.65 -11.36
C TYR A 172 -4.15 14.92 -10.01
N THR A 173 -2.81 14.96 -9.95
CA THR A 173 -2.08 15.22 -8.70
C THR A 173 -2.31 16.64 -8.20
N VAL A 174 -2.28 17.62 -9.10
CA VAL A 174 -2.52 19.04 -8.79
C VAL A 174 -3.94 19.23 -8.27
N SER A 175 -4.95 18.66 -8.94
CA SER A 175 -6.35 18.74 -8.52
C SER A 175 -6.62 17.99 -7.21
N SER A 176 -6.00 16.82 -7.02
CA SER A 176 -6.26 15.99 -5.82
C SER A 176 -5.66 16.55 -4.53
N LEU A 177 -4.53 17.25 -4.62
CA LEU A 177 -3.79 17.74 -3.44
C LEU A 177 -3.61 19.26 -3.42
N ASN A 178 -4.29 19.98 -4.31
CA ASN A 178 -4.14 21.42 -4.54
C ASN A 178 -2.66 21.87 -4.61
N ALA A 179 -1.87 21.11 -5.35
CA ALA A 179 -0.41 21.23 -5.36
C ALA A 179 0.09 22.12 -6.48
N ASP A 180 1.25 22.76 -6.27
CA ASP A 180 1.89 23.55 -7.32
C ASP A 180 2.39 22.67 -8.50
N PRO A 181 2.00 22.97 -9.75
CA PRO A 181 2.34 22.16 -10.92
C PRO A 181 3.84 22.16 -11.24
N VAL A 182 4.59 23.20 -10.89
CA VAL A 182 6.05 23.27 -11.07
C VAL A 182 6.72 22.29 -10.13
N ARG A 183 6.28 22.22 -8.87
CA ARG A 183 6.80 21.27 -7.88
C ARG A 183 6.61 19.81 -8.30
N VAL A 184 5.45 19.49 -8.89
CA VAL A 184 5.17 18.14 -9.43
C VAL A 184 6.11 17.83 -10.60
N LYS A 185 6.24 18.74 -11.58
CA LYS A 185 7.13 18.56 -12.74
C LYS A 185 8.60 18.36 -12.35
N THR A 186 9.09 19.13 -11.38
CA THR A 186 10.46 18.99 -10.85
C THR A 186 10.67 17.65 -10.17
N SER A 187 9.69 17.20 -9.38
CA SER A 187 9.72 15.89 -8.71
C SER A 187 9.80 14.73 -9.70
N LEU A 188 9.02 14.78 -10.79
CA LEU A 188 9.00 13.77 -11.85
C LEU A 188 10.29 13.78 -12.67
N SER A 189 10.78 14.95 -13.06
CA SER A 189 12.05 15.10 -13.80
C SER A 189 13.24 14.53 -13.01
N THR A 190 13.29 14.81 -11.70
CA THR A 190 14.32 14.26 -10.80
C THR A 190 14.21 12.74 -10.67
N MET A 191 12.99 12.20 -10.64
CA MET A 191 12.79 10.74 -10.59
C MET A 191 13.32 10.06 -11.85
N LEU A 192 12.96 10.57 -13.03
CA LEU A 192 13.41 10.00 -14.31
C LEU A 192 14.93 10.11 -14.47
N ALA A 193 15.55 11.21 -14.00
CA ALA A 193 16.99 11.33 -14.01
C ALA A 193 17.69 10.25 -13.16
N ARG A 194 17.10 9.85 -12.02
CA ARG A 194 17.63 8.79 -11.15
C ARG A 194 17.41 7.39 -11.73
N GLU A 195 16.29 7.15 -12.41
CA GLU A 195 15.99 5.84 -13.00
C GLU A 195 16.85 5.51 -14.23
N VAL A 196 17.47 6.52 -14.85
CA VAL A 196 18.46 6.35 -15.93
C VAL A 196 19.90 6.21 -15.42
N ALA A 197 20.17 6.56 -14.16
CA ALA A 197 21.49 6.30 -13.59
C ALA A 197 21.59 4.81 -13.26
N PRO A 198 22.46 4.03 -13.93
CA PRO A 198 22.74 2.67 -13.48
C PRO A 198 23.24 2.77 -12.04
N LYS A 199 22.69 1.94 -11.14
CA LYS A 199 23.34 1.64 -9.88
C LYS A 199 24.73 1.10 -10.26
N GLN A 200 25.77 1.89 -10.02
CA GLN A 200 27.12 1.36 -10.00
C GLN A 200 27.16 0.35 -8.85
N SER A 201 26.92 -0.92 -9.18
CA SER A 201 27.30 -2.03 -8.33
C SER A 201 28.80 -1.89 -8.11
N GLN A 202 29.21 -1.60 -6.88
CA GLN A 202 30.61 -1.70 -6.50
C GLN A 202 31.04 -3.15 -6.72
N GLU A 203 31.91 -3.37 -7.70
CA GLU A 203 32.66 -4.62 -7.84
C GLU A 203 33.56 -4.77 -6.60
N PRO A 204 33.62 -5.96 -5.99
CA PRO A 204 34.58 -6.23 -4.92
C PRO A 204 35.98 -6.25 -5.53
N LEU A 205 36.87 -5.44 -4.97
CA LEU A 205 38.30 -5.44 -5.30
C LEU A 205 38.87 -6.83 -5.03
N GLU A 206 39.26 -7.50 -6.09
CA GLU A 206 40.03 -8.74 -6.09
C GLU A 206 41.40 -8.43 -5.48
N VAL A 207 41.63 -8.93 -4.26
CA VAL A 207 42.94 -8.83 -3.60
C VAL A 207 43.81 -9.94 -4.17
N GLU A 208 44.47 -9.64 -5.27
CA GLU A 208 45.51 -10.48 -5.85
C GLU A 208 46.65 -10.62 -4.82
N HIS A 209 46.87 -11.86 -4.38
CA HIS A 209 48.06 -12.25 -3.64
C HIS A 209 49.29 -12.10 -4.54
N LEU A 210 50.38 -11.54 -4.01
CA LEU A 210 51.71 -11.86 -4.51
C LEU A 210 52.57 -12.44 -3.36
N PRO A 211 53.44 -13.41 -3.69
CA PRO A 211 54.26 -14.18 -2.75
C PRO A 211 55.42 -13.39 -2.12
#